data_AF-F7PI71-F1
#
_entry.id   AF-F7PI71-F1
#
_cell.length_a   1.000
_cell.length_b   1.000
_cell.length_c   1.000
_cell.angle_alpha   90.00
_cell.angle_beta   90.00
_cell.angle_gamma   90.00
#
_symmetry.space_group_name_H-M   'P 1'
#
loop_
_entity.id
_entity.type
_entity.pdbx_description
1 polymer ?
#
loop_
_entity_poly.entity_id
_entity_poly.type
_entity_poly.pdbx_seq_one_letter_code
_entity_poly.pdbx_strand_id
1 'polypeptide(L)' 'MATTGRTDNSRTEYCPSCGSDQPHDVSITLLTENEDSDNAAYSREPYRVAVCRVCGRRAERRMNDA' A
#
# COMPACT_ATOMS: atom_id res chain seq x y z
N MET A 1 -29.96 -1.82 -5.99
CA MET A 1 -28.68 -1.77 -6.72
C MET A 1 -27.61 -1.33 -5.73
N ALA A 2 -26.89 -2.26 -5.11
CA ALA A 2 -25.78 -1.92 -4.23
C ALA A 2 -24.59 -1.59 -5.11
N THR A 3 -24.31 -0.30 -5.30
CA THR A 3 -23.04 0.14 -5.88
C THR A 3 -21.96 -0.21 -4.86
N THR A 4 -21.41 -1.42 -4.95
CA THR A 4 -20.07 -1.68 -4.42
C THR A 4 -19.15 -0.80 -5.22
N GLY A 5 -18.99 0.45 -4.77
CA GLY A 5 -17.97 1.35 -5.28
C GLY A 5 -16.66 0.62 -5.04
N ARG A 6 -16.19 -0.08 -6.07
CA ARG A 6 -14.81 -0.51 -6.14
C ARG A 6 -14.06 0.81 -6.09
N THR A 7 -13.63 1.18 -4.89
CA THR A 7 -12.69 2.28 -4.69
C THR A 7 -11.48 1.85 -5.51
N ASP A 8 -11.42 2.35 -6.74
CA ASP A 8 -10.26 2.16 -7.59
C ASP A 8 -9.17 2.93 -6.90
N ASN A 9 -8.45 2.23 -6.01
CA ASN A 9 -7.28 2.73 -5.32
C ASN A 9 -6.08 2.80 -6.27
N SER A 10 -6.35 2.77 -7.58
CA SER A 10 -5.32 2.96 -8.58
C SER A 10 -5.02 4.44 -8.69
N ARG A 11 -3.76 4.79 -8.49
CA ARG A 11 -3.25 6.15 -8.48
C ARG A 11 -2.16 6.20 -9.54
N THR A 12 -2.24 7.16 -10.44
CA THR A 12 -1.17 7.35 -11.41
C THR A 12 0.01 8.01 -10.70
N GLU A 13 1.12 7.30 -10.65
CA GLU A 13 2.35 7.73 -9.98
C GLU A 13 3.56 7.37 -10.83
N TYR A 14 4.63 8.14 -10.67
CA TYR A 14 5.87 7.90 -11.39
C TYR A 14 6.46 6.53 -11.03
N CYS A 15 6.59 5.64 -12.01
CA CYS A 15 7.24 4.35 -11.84
C CYS A 15 8.72 4.43 -12.25
N PRO A 16 9.67 4.21 -11.33
CA PRO A 16 11.09 4.22 -11.68
C PRO A 16 11.54 3.06 -12.59
N SER A 17 10.81 1.94 -12.72
CA SER A 17 11.13 0.96 -13.79
C SER A 17 10.62 1.36 -15.15
N CYS A 18 9.43 1.93 -15.22
CA CYS A 18 8.86 2.29 -16.52
C CYS A 18 9.44 3.61 -17.02
N GLY A 19 9.99 4.44 -16.12
CA GLY A 19 10.48 5.77 -16.43
C GLY A 19 9.37 6.78 -16.71
N SER A 20 8.13 6.47 -16.34
CA SER A 20 6.94 7.25 -16.66
C SER A 20 5.87 7.14 -15.57
N ASP A 21 4.88 8.02 -15.63
CA ASP A 21 3.69 7.94 -14.78
C ASP A 21 2.85 6.72 -15.18
N GLN A 22 2.55 5.86 -14.21
CA GLN A 22 1.82 4.62 -14.43
C GLN A 22 0.77 4.39 -13.36
N PRO A 23 -0.33 3.67 -13.68
CA PRO A 23 -1.32 3.31 -12.69
C PRO A 23 -0.72 2.35 -11.66
N HIS A 24 -0.62 2.78 -10.42
CA HIS A 24 -0.21 1.97 -9.27
C HIS A 24 -1.43 1.66 -8.42
N ASP A 25 -1.63 0.39 -8.07
CA ASP A 25 -2.61 0.00 -7.07
C ASP A 25 -2.07 0.31 -5.68
N VAL A 26 -2.67 1.28 -5.00
CA VAL A 26 -2.22 1.74 -3.69
C VAL A 26 -3.17 1.24 -2.62
N SER A 27 -2.70 0.30 -1.81
CA SER A 27 -3.46 -0.26 -0.70
C SER A 27 -2.79 0.08 0.63
N ILE A 28 -3.59 0.28 1.68
CA ILE A 28 -3.07 0.45 3.04
C ILE A 28 -3.21 -0.91 3.74
N THR A 29 -2.09 -1.46 4.18
CA THR A 29 -2.04 -2.72 4.93
C THR A 29 -1.46 -2.43 6.31
N LEU A 30 -2.15 -2.89 7.35
CA LEU A 30 -1.59 -2.89 8.69
C LEU A 30 -0.69 -4.11 8.83
N LEU A 31 0.62 -3.91 8.89
CA LEU A 31 1.59 -4.96 9.18
C LEU A 31 1.87 -4.97 10.68
N THR A 32 1.97 -6.17 11.25
CA THR A 32 2.35 -6.36 12.64
C THR A 32 3.83 -6.73 12.63
N GLU A 33 4.70 -5.81 13.03
CA GLU A 33 6.16 -6.03 12.98
C GLU A 33 6.66 -7.00 14.08
N ASN A 34 5.84 -7.34 15.09
CA ASN A 34 6.26 -8.15 16.22
C ASN A 34 5.18 -9.20 16.57
N GLU A 35 5.36 -10.44 16.12
CA GLU A 35 4.47 -11.57 16.44
C GLU A 35 4.75 -12.17 17.85
N ASP A 36 5.89 -11.83 18.47
CA ASP A 36 6.44 -12.50 19.67
C ASP A 36 6.32 -11.72 21.00
N SER A 37 5.55 -10.63 21.06
CA SER A 37 5.37 -9.87 22.31
C SER A 37 3.91 -9.79 22.73
N ASP A 38 3.66 -9.93 24.03
CA ASP A 38 2.35 -9.86 24.72
C ASP A 38 1.53 -8.57 24.41
N ASN A 39 2.15 -7.58 23.73
CA ASN A 39 1.58 -6.32 23.26
C ASN A 39 1.48 -6.19 21.71
N ALA A 40 1.61 -7.28 20.96
CA ALA A 40 1.58 -7.31 19.49
C ALA A 40 0.31 -6.69 18.87
N ALA A 41 -0.81 -6.74 19.58
CA ALA A 41 -2.08 -6.17 19.12
C ALA A 41 -2.08 -4.63 19.00
N TYR A 42 -1.16 -3.95 19.70
CA TYR A 42 -1.10 -2.49 19.78
C TYR A 42 -0.04 -1.84 18.88
N SER A 43 0.86 -2.62 18.26
CA SER A 43 1.90 -2.13 17.34
C SER A 43 1.58 -2.43 15.87
N ARG A 44 0.33 -2.21 15.47
CA ARG A 44 -0.11 -2.39 14.07
C ARG A 44 0.16 -1.11 13.31
N GLU A 45 1.26 -1.10 12.58
CA GLU A 45 1.68 0.09 11.85
C GLU A 45 1.02 0.13 10.46
N PRO A 46 0.43 1.26 10.03
CA PRO A 46 -0.09 1.38 8.68
C PRO A 46 1.06 1.50 7.67
N TYR A 47 1.08 0.59 6.71
CA TYR A 47 1.94 0.65 5.54
C TYR A 47 1.11 0.96 4.31
N ARG A 48 1.59 1.90 3.52
CA ARG A 48 1.13 2.13 2.16
C ARG A 48 1.91 1.23 1.23
N VAL A 49 1.22 0.33 0.55
CA VAL A 49 1.77 -0.54 -0.48
C VAL A 49 1.27 -0.05 -1.84
N ALA A 50 2.19 0.35 -2.72
CA ALA A 50 1.89 0.78 -4.08
C ALA A 50 2.45 -0.24 -5.08
N VAL A 51 1.60 -0.83 -5.91
CA VAL A 51 2.00 -1.85 -6.90
C VAL A 51 1.72 -1.35 -8.31
N CYS A 52 2.77 -1.18 -9.12
CA CYS A 52 2.65 -0.78 -10.51
C CYS A 52 1.86 -1.84 -11.29
N ARG A 53 0.71 -1.47 -11.88
CA ARG A 53 -0.08 -2.39 -12.72
C ARG A 53 0.58 -2.71 -14.06
N VAL A 54 1.63 -1.98 -14.44
CA VAL A 54 2.33 -2.17 -15.72
C VAL A 54 3.55 -3.08 -15.59
N CYS A 55 4.46 -2.80 -14.65
CA CYS A 55 5.68 -3.60 -14.46
C CYS A 55 5.65 -4.51 -13.23
N GLY A 56 4.64 -4.41 -12.36
CA GLY A 56 4.53 -5.21 -11.14
C GLY A 56 5.42 -4.75 -9.97
N ARG A 57 6.14 -3.62 -10.07
CA ARG A 57 6.94 -3.12 -8.93
C ARG A 57 6.04 -2.80 -7.75
N ARG A 58 6.35 -3.40 -6.60
CA ARG A 58 5.80 -3.01 -5.30
C ARG A 58 6.71 -2.00 -4.59
N ALA A 59 6.10 -1.02 -3.94
CA ALA A 59 6.75 -0.02 -3.11
C ALA A 59 5.98 0.11 -1.80
N GLU A 60 6.65 -0.15 -0.69
CA GLU A 60 6.06 -0.18 0.65
C GLU A 60 6.60 1.03 1.44
N ARG A 61 5.70 1.83 2.00
CA ARG A 61 6.03 3.06 2.72
C ARG A 61 5.31 3.05 4.07
N ARG A 62 6.08 3.04 5.17
CA ARG A 62 5.56 3.20 6.54
C ARG A 62 4.93 4.59 6.68
N MET A 63 3.72 4.68 7.23
CA MET A 63 3.00 5.95 7.39
C MET A 63 3.12 6.57 8.79
N ASN A 64 3.94 6.01 9.69
CA ASN A 64 4.04 6.46 11.09
C ASN A 64 5.05 7.60 11.35
N ASP A 65 5.76 8.11 10.34
CA ASP A 65 6.61 9.30 10.50
C ASP A 65 5.75 10.57 10.53
N ALA A 66 5.10 10.84 11.66
CA ALA A 66 4.43 12.10 12.00
C ALA A 66 5.24 12.90 13.02
#